data_AF-A0A8J5QAQ7-F1
#
_entry.id   AF-A0A8J5QAQ7-F1
#
_cell.length_a   1.000
_cell.length_b   1.000
_cell.length_c   1.000
_cell.angle_alpha   90.00
_cell.angle_beta   90.00
_cell.angle_gamma   90.00
#
_symmetry.space_group_name_H-M   'P 1'
#
loop_
_entity.id
_entity.type
_entity.pdbx_description
1 polymer ?
#
loop_
_entity_poly.entity_id
_entity_poly.type
_entity_poly.pdbx_seq_one_letter_code
_entity_poly.pdbx_strand_id
1 'polypeptide(L)'
;MELVAIACHQIGAYLFDLDDGAHKHKTYEDWRQNVLEEKKRGVESRRYYDPPPIAFSHRAYRYPDQYPRGLADGAGYWAESKILGGVTLFDRGETEQECKAIWIHGDLIRGPRTLYPPTKEQFDALIKFLTTPLGEGLTCPFPIHGASVNRPRWHPYHAFAYYHIFRDRYERKIPPNPPQSGCVEDGMDWPELDDRRILLLGGFSNPQGEPYVSDDEYAAATERIKNITPSSPLWRPPEI
;
A
#
# COMPACT_ATOMS: atom_id res chain seq x y z
N MET A 1 0.24 8.69 15.44
CA MET A 1 0.06 7.66 14.40
C MET A 1 1.12 6.58 14.43
N GLU A 2 2.41 6.91 14.39
CA GLU A 2 3.48 5.92 14.46
C GLU A 2 3.36 4.95 15.65
N LEU A 3 3.11 5.46 16.86
CA LEU A 3 2.88 4.62 18.03
C LEU A 3 1.70 3.65 17.88
N VAL A 4 0.64 4.04 17.17
CA VAL A 4 -0.53 3.17 16.93
C VAL A 4 -0.16 2.05 15.97
N ALA A 5 0.54 2.37 14.88
CA ALA A 5 1.03 1.37 13.92
C ALA A 5 1.99 0.38 14.60
N ILE A 6 2.94 0.87 15.40
CA ILE A 6 3.86 0.03 16.19
C ILE A 6 3.10 -0.85 17.17
N ALA A 7 2.11 -0.32 17.90
CA ALA A 7 1.32 -1.10 18.83
C ALA A 7 0.54 -2.23 18.12
N CYS A 8 -0.14 -1.92 17.01
CA CYS A 8 -0.83 -2.92 16.20
C CYS A 8 0.13 -4.01 15.69
N HIS A 9 1.31 -3.61 15.19
CA HIS A 9 2.36 -4.52 14.75
C HIS A 9 2.82 -5.44 15.89
N GLN A 10 3.16 -4.85 17.04
CA GLN A 10 3.71 -5.57 18.20
C GLN A 10 2.69 -6.55 18.78
N ILE A 11 1.42 -6.16 18.87
CA ILE A 11 0.33 -7.03 19.32
C ILE A 11 0.17 -8.19 18.34
N GLY A 12 0.14 -7.92 17.03
CA GLY A 12 0.05 -8.96 16.00
C GLY A 12 1.20 -9.97 16.07
N ALA A 13 2.43 -9.48 16.17
CA ALA A 13 3.62 -10.31 16.31
C ALA A 13 3.63 -11.10 17.63
N TYR A 14 3.20 -10.50 18.73
CA TYR A 14 3.07 -11.17 20.03
C TYR A 14 2.04 -12.29 20.00
N LEU A 15 0.84 -12.03 19.47
CA LEU A 15 -0.21 -13.05 19.36
C LEU A 15 0.18 -14.19 18.43
N PHE A 16 0.94 -13.88 17.37
CA PHE A 16 1.53 -14.90 16.51
C PHE A 16 2.48 -15.80 17.32
N ASP A 17 3.44 -15.23 18.05
CA ASP A 17 4.42 -16.01 18.82
C ASP A 17 3.81 -16.90 19.92
N LEU A 18 2.64 -16.55 20.44
CA LEU A 18 1.94 -17.42 21.39
C LEU A 18 1.56 -18.78 20.77
N ASP A 19 1.33 -18.82 19.45
CA ASP A 19 0.84 -19.99 18.70
C ASP A 19 -0.32 -20.71 19.43
N ASP A 20 -1.14 -19.96 20.18
CA ASP A 20 -2.17 -20.50 21.08
C ASP A 20 -3.54 -20.62 20.38
N GLY A 21 -3.69 -19.99 19.22
CA GLY A 21 -4.89 -20.03 18.38
C GLY A 21 -5.23 -21.41 17.80
N ALA A 22 -6.39 -21.47 17.13
CA ALA A 22 -6.91 -22.67 16.47
C ALA A 22 -6.07 -23.12 15.26
N HIS A 23 -5.36 -22.18 14.63
CA HIS A 23 -4.54 -22.43 13.44
C HIS A 23 -3.06 -22.39 13.81
N LYS A 24 -2.55 -23.53 14.29
CA LYS A 24 -1.14 -23.66 14.69
C LYS A 24 -0.19 -23.40 13.53
N HIS A 25 0.97 -22.81 13.81
CA HIS A 25 2.03 -22.57 12.82
C HIS A 25 2.40 -23.83 12.05
N LYS A 26 2.57 -24.94 12.79
CA LYS A 26 2.90 -26.25 12.23
C LYS A 26 1.93 -26.69 11.14
N THR A 27 0.63 -26.46 11.32
CA THR A 27 -0.39 -26.82 10.32
C THR A 27 -0.15 -26.10 8.99
N TYR A 28 0.21 -24.82 9.04
CA TYR A 28 0.52 -24.04 7.85
C TYR A 28 1.88 -24.45 7.25
N GLU A 29 2.89 -24.68 8.09
CA GLU A 29 4.22 -25.11 7.65
C GLU A 29 4.17 -26.46 6.93
N ASP A 30 3.47 -27.44 7.48
CA ASP A 30 3.29 -28.77 6.89
C ASP A 30 2.59 -28.66 5.53
N TRP A 31 1.51 -27.85 5.45
CA TRP A 31 0.83 -27.56 4.18
C TRP A 31 1.78 -26.89 3.18
N ARG A 32 2.50 -25.84 3.60
CA ARG A 32 3.41 -25.08 2.76
C ARG A 32 4.51 -25.96 2.19
N GLN A 33 5.08 -26.83 3.01
CA GLN A 33 6.13 -27.76 2.59
C GLN A 33 5.61 -28.74 1.54
N ASN A 34 4.41 -29.31 1.74
CA ASN A 34 3.78 -30.18 0.75
C ASN A 34 3.62 -29.47 -0.60
N VAL A 35 3.09 -28.24 -0.59
CA VAL A 35 2.91 -27.43 -1.80
C VAL A 35 4.23 -27.17 -2.54
N LEU A 36 5.30 -26.88 -1.81
CA LEU A 36 6.62 -26.65 -2.40
C LEU A 36 7.21 -27.94 -3.00
N GLU A 37 7.02 -29.10 -2.35
CA GLU A 37 7.45 -30.38 -2.88
C GLU A 37 6.64 -30.80 -4.12
N GLU A 38 5.32 -30.61 -4.13
CA GLU A 38 4.47 -30.84 -5.31
C GLU A 38 4.92 -30.00 -6.51
N LYS A 39 5.29 -28.73 -6.26
CA LYS A 39 5.82 -27.84 -7.29
C LYS A 39 7.17 -28.32 -7.82
N LYS A 40 8.10 -28.73 -6.96
CA LYS A 40 9.40 -29.31 -7.37
C LYS A 40 9.23 -30.57 -8.22
N ARG A 41 8.24 -31.40 -7.90
CA ARG A 41 7.92 -32.63 -8.64
C ARG A 41 7.18 -32.37 -9.96
N GLY A 42 6.89 -31.11 -10.29
CA GLY A 42 6.16 -30.74 -11.51
C GLY A 42 4.70 -31.21 -11.53
N VAL A 43 4.17 -31.63 -10.38
CA VAL A 43 2.80 -32.18 -10.27
C VAL A 43 1.76 -31.07 -10.48
N GLU A 44 2.09 -29.83 -10.09
CA GLU A 44 1.17 -28.70 -10.16
C GLU A 44 1.80 -27.51 -10.88
N SER A 45 1.84 -27.56 -12.22
CA SER A 45 2.31 -26.44 -13.07
C SER A 45 1.47 -25.16 -12.96
N ARG A 46 0.34 -25.21 -12.23
CA ARG A 46 -0.65 -24.13 -12.12
C ARG A 46 -0.41 -23.17 -10.96
N ARG A 47 0.42 -23.50 -9.96
CA ARG A 47 0.76 -22.55 -8.88
C ARG A 47 1.87 -21.61 -9.33
N TYR A 48 1.45 -20.52 -9.96
CA TYR A 48 2.34 -19.48 -10.48
C TYR A 48 3.17 -18.80 -9.36
N TYR A 49 2.71 -18.84 -8.11
CA TYR A 49 3.36 -18.17 -6.98
C TYR A 49 3.70 -19.13 -5.86
N ASP A 50 4.85 -18.91 -5.22
CA ASP A 50 5.22 -19.63 -4.00
C ASP A 50 4.32 -19.18 -2.84
N PRO A 51 3.84 -20.13 -2.02
CA PRO A 51 3.08 -19.80 -0.82
C PRO A 51 3.92 -18.92 0.12
N PRO A 52 3.30 -17.92 0.77
CA PRO A 52 4.02 -17.02 1.67
C PRO A 52 4.64 -17.80 2.84
N PRO A 53 5.67 -17.25 3.52
CA PRO A 53 6.35 -17.93 4.62
C PRO A 53 5.41 -18.33 5.77
N ILE A 54 4.36 -17.53 6.01
CA ILE A 54 3.34 -17.74 7.04
C ILE A 54 1.94 -17.45 6.50
N ALA A 55 0.91 -17.97 7.15
CA ALA A 55 -0.49 -17.73 6.79
C ALA A 55 -0.86 -16.23 6.82
N PHE A 56 -0.41 -15.53 7.86
CA PHE A 56 -0.66 -14.12 8.10
C PHE A 56 0.44 -13.28 7.46
N SER A 57 0.32 -13.01 6.16
CA SER A 57 1.36 -12.28 5.43
C SER A 57 0.81 -11.13 4.59
N HIS A 58 1.54 -10.02 4.59
CA HIS A 58 1.36 -8.97 3.60
C HIS A 58 2.01 -9.37 2.27
N ARG A 59 1.55 -8.81 1.15
CA ARG A 59 2.13 -9.08 -0.17
C ARG A 59 3.56 -8.58 -0.34
N ALA A 60 3.86 -7.42 0.24
CA ALA A 60 5.15 -6.74 0.10
C ALA A 60 6.14 -6.94 1.27
N TYR A 61 5.66 -7.35 2.46
CA TYR A 61 6.49 -7.52 3.66
C TYR A 61 6.67 -9.02 3.96
N ARG A 62 7.58 -9.66 3.24
CA ARG A 62 7.75 -11.13 3.20
C ARG A 62 9.18 -11.60 3.48
N TYR A 63 10.01 -10.76 4.10
CA TYR A 63 11.44 -11.04 4.28
C TYR A 63 11.78 -11.24 5.76
N PRO A 64 11.38 -12.38 6.36
CA PRO A 64 11.58 -12.62 7.79
C PRO A 64 13.05 -12.54 8.21
N ASP A 65 13.99 -12.91 7.33
CA ASP A 65 15.43 -12.86 7.63
C ASP A 65 15.95 -11.43 7.94
N GLN A 66 15.22 -10.39 7.55
CA GLN A 66 15.58 -9.00 7.84
C GLN A 66 14.91 -8.47 9.11
N TYR A 67 13.87 -9.15 9.59
CA TYR A 67 13.03 -8.63 10.65
C TYR A 67 13.59 -9.04 12.02
N PRO A 68 13.66 -8.12 13.00
CA PRO A 68 14.20 -8.43 14.33
C PRO A 68 13.53 -9.63 15.01
N ARG A 69 12.23 -9.86 14.77
CA ARG A 69 11.46 -11.01 15.29
C ARG A 69 11.13 -12.06 14.22
N GLY A 70 11.79 -12.02 13.07
CA GLY A 70 11.62 -13.02 12.03
C GLY A 70 10.19 -13.08 11.47
N LEU A 71 9.60 -14.27 11.50
CA LEU A 71 8.24 -14.52 10.97
C LEU A 71 7.16 -13.73 11.73
N ALA A 72 7.34 -13.49 13.03
CA ALA A 72 6.38 -12.77 13.85
C ALA A 72 6.14 -11.33 13.36
N ASP A 73 7.20 -10.65 12.91
CA ASP A 73 7.06 -9.32 12.32
C ASP A 73 6.29 -9.35 11.00
N GLY A 74 6.37 -10.44 10.23
CA GLY A 74 5.53 -10.65 9.06
C GLY A 74 4.04 -10.68 9.42
N ALA A 75 3.69 -11.32 10.54
CA ALA A 75 2.33 -11.32 11.09
C ALA A 75 1.92 -9.94 11.64
N GLY A 76 2.87 -9.20 12.23
CA GLY A 76 2.69 -7.82 12.66
C GLY A 76 2.26 -6.90 11.50
N TYR A 77 2.99 -6.93 10.39
CA TYR A 77 2.64 -6.18 9.18
C TYR A 77 1.28 -6.59 8.59
N TRP A 78 0.95 -7.88 8.63
CA TRP A 78 -0.37 -8.35 8.23
C TRP A 78 -1.47 -7.80 9.13
N ALA A 79 -1.27 -7.82 10.46
CA ALA A 79 -2.23 -7.31 11.43
C ALA A 79 -2.48 -5.80 11.25
N GLU A 80 -1.43 -5.00 11.08
CA GLU A 80 -1.54 -3.59 10.70
C GLU A 80 -2.37 -3.41 9.45
N SER A 81 -2.12 -4.24 8.43
CA SER A 81 -2.82 -4.12 7.16
C SER A 81 -4.31 -4.44 7.26
N LYS A 82 -4.70 -5.33 8.16
CA LYS A 82 -6.11 -5.65 8.41
C LYS A 82 -6.81 -4.63 9.31
N ILE A 83 -6.09 -4.05 10.26
CA ILE A 83 -6.65 -3.07 11.20
C ILE A 83 -6.68 -1.68 10.55
N LEU A 84 -5.55 -1.19 10.05
CA LEU A 84 -5.38 0.18 9.56
C LEU A 84 -5.71 0.33 8.06
N GLY A 85 -5.79 -0.76 7.32
CA GLY A 85 -6.02 -0.79 5.87
C GLY A 85 -4.75 -0.91 5.02
N GLY A 86 -3.59 -0.95 5.68
CA GLY A 86 -2.27 -1.17 5.08
C GLY A 86 -1.16 -0.97 6.11
N VAL A 87 0.09 -1.23 5.71
CA VAL A 87 1.25 -0.88 6.54
C VAL A 87 1.46 0.63 6.49
N THR A 88 1.56 1.25 7.67
CA THR A 88 1.74 2.70 7.80
C THR A 88 3.21 3.07 7.71
N LEU A 89 3.55 3.96 6.79
CA LEU A 89 4.90 4.43 6.49
C LEU A 89 4.99 5.94 6.75
N PHE A 90 6.21 6.42 6.98
CA PHE A 90 6.48 7.81 7.31
C PHE A 90 7.50 8.39 6.35
N ASP A 91 7.29 9.63 5.91
CA ASP A 91 8.34 10.43 5.30
C ASP A 91 9.32 10.86 6.39
N ARG A 92 10.50 10.24 6.39
CA ARG A 92 11.52 10.44 7.40
C ARG A 92 12.45 11.63 7.12
N GLY A 93 12.26 12.32 5.99
CA GLY A 93 13.17 13.36 5.54
C GLY A 93 14.59 12.86 5.27
N GLU A 94 15.48 13.77 4.86
CA GLU A 94 16.88 13.44 4.52
C GLU A 94 17.68 12.94 5.73
N THR A 95 17.32 13.38 6.94
CA THR A 95 17.98 12.96 8.20
C THR A 95 17.47 11.61 8.70
N GLU A 96 16.38 11.11 8.12
CA GLU A 96 15.67 9.88 8.48
C GLU A 96 15.10 9.82 9.90
N GLN A 97 15.02 10.97 10.56
CA GLN A 97 14.52 11.11 11.94
C GLN A 97 13.20 11.86 12.00
N GLU A 98 12.72 12.37 10.87
CA GLU A 98 11.52 13.18 10.81
C GLU A 98 10.26 12.31 10.63
N CYS A 99 9.11 12.96 10.66
CA CYS A 99 7.82 12.36 10.34
C CYS A 99 6.99 13.42 9.61
N LYS A 100 7.43 13.78 8.40
CA LYS A 100 6.85 14.87 7.60
C LYS A 100 5.46 14.55 7.06
N ALA A 101 5.22 13.28 6.73
CA ALA A 101 3.96 12.81 6.14
C ALA A 101 3.72 11.34 6.47
N ILE A 102 2.46 10.93 6.36
CA ILE A 102 2.00 9.55 6.56
C ILE A 102 1.56 8.97 5.24
N TRP A 103 1.98 7.74 4.98
CA TRP A 103 1.63 6.97 3.79
C TRP A 103 1.11 5.59 4.19
N ILE A 104 0.23 5.03 3.39
CA ILE A 104 -0.34 3.69 3.60
C ILE A 104 0.04 2.83 2.41
N HIS A 105 0.60 1.66 2.70
CA HIS A 105 0.83 0.60 1.73
C HIS A 105 -0.27 -0.45 1.89
N GLY A 106 -1.28 -0.40 1.01
CA GLY A 106 -2.45 -1.29 1.10
C GLY A 106 -2.15 -2.76 0.81
N ASP A 107 -2.99 -3.66 1.33
CA ASP A 107 -2.90 -5.12 1.17
C ASP A 107 -4.07 -5.73 0.38
N LEU A 108 -4.98 -4.91 -0.14
CA LEU A 108 -6.17 -5.40 -0.85
C LEU A 108 -5.77 -6.05 -2.18
N ILE A 109 -6.41 -7.19 -2.48
CA ILE A 109 -6.10 -7.98 -3.68
C ILE A 109 -6.23 -7.17 -4.97
N ARG A 110 -7.27 -6.35 -5.03
CA ARG A 110 -7.62 -5.44 -6.12
C ARG A 110 -7.48 -3.97 -5.71
N GLY A 111 -6.69 -3.70 -4.67
CA GLY A 111 -6.39 -2.33 -4.26
C GLY A 111 -5.12 -1.80 -4.94
N PRO A 112 -4.79 -0.53 -4.70
CA PRO A 112 -3.58 0.06 -5.22
C PRO A 112 -2.33 -0.60 -4.60
N ARG A 113 -1.34 -0.83 -5.45
CA ARG A 113 0.03 -1.24 -5.13
C ARG A 113 0.93 -0.04 -4.84
N THR A 114 0.50 1.17 -5.21
CA THR A 114 1.18 2.41 -4.84
C THR A 114 0.88 2.79 -3.39
N LEU A 115 1.82 3.52 -2.78
CA LEU A 115 1.58 4.18 -1.51
C LEU A 115 0.67 5.38 -1.71
N TYR A 116 -0.18 5.64 -0.73
CA TYR A 116 -1.10 6.76 -0.77
C TYR A 116 -1.24 7.41 0.61
N PRO A 117 -1.45 8.72 0.68
CA PRO A 117 -1.71 9.39 1.94
C PRO A 117 -3.20 9.23 2.30
N PRO A 118 -3.58 9.31 3.58
CA PRO A 118 -4.97 9.58 3.92
C PRO A 118 -5.38 10.93 3.31
N THR A 119 -6.64 11.04 2.86
CA THR A 119 -7.25 12.34 2.55
C THR A 119 -7.34 13.19 3.81
N LYS A 120 -7.56 14.50 3.66
CA LYS A 120 -7.75 15.39 4.82
C LYS A 120 -8.92 14.91 5.70
N GLU A 121 -10.02 14.50 5.08
CA GLU A 121 -11.21 13.99 5.78
C GLU A 121 -10.89 12.69 6.53
N GLN A 122 -10.18 11.76 5.90
CA GLN A 122 -9.75 10.51 6.55
C GLN A 122 -8.78 10.79 7.71
N PHE A 123 -7.84 11.73 7.54
CA PHE A 123 -6.88 12.10 8.56
C PHE A 123 -7.57 12.81 9.75
N ASP A 124 -8.48 13.74 9.50
CA ASP A 124 -9.23 14.44 10.54
C ASP A 124 -10.10 13.45 11.33
N ALA A 125 -10.78 12.52 10.65
CA ALA A 125 -11.56 11.45 11.29
C ALA A 125 -10.69 10.52 12.14
N LEU A 126 -9.50 10.19 11.64
CA LEU A 126 -8.48 9.41 12.34
C LEU A 126 -8.00 10.09 13.62
N ILE A 127 -7.61 11.36 13.54
CA ILE A 127 -7.17 12.12 14.73
C ILE A 127 -8.30 12.21 15.74
N LYS A 128 -9.51 12.58 15.30
CA LYS A 128 -10.69 12.63 16.17
C LYS A 128 -10.90 11.32 16.92
N PHE A 129 -10.89 10.19 16.19
CA PHE A 129 -11.08 8.86 16.78
C PHE A 129 -10.01 8.52 17.83
N LEU A 130 -8.74 8.86 17.58
CA LEU A 130 -7.64 8.54 18.48
C LEU A 130 -7.54 9.46 19.71
N THR A 131 -8.08 10.68 19.63
CA THR A 131 -7.98 11.67 20.72
C THR A 131 -9.23 11.74 21.60
N THR A 132 -10.39 11.30 21.11
CA THR A 132 -11.64 11.34 21.87
C THR A 132 -11.72 10.19 22.88
N PRO A 133 -12.19 10.43 24.12
CA PRO A 133 -12.36 9.38 25.12
C PRO A 133 -13.30 8.25 24.69
N LEU A 134 -13.01 7.04 25.17
CA LEU A 134 -13.86 5.86 24.95
C LEU A 134 -15.25 6.07 25.58
N GLY A 135 -16.32 5.83 24.81
CA GLY A 135 -17.71 5.88 25.28
C GLY A 135 -18.57 6.94 24.60
N GLU A 136 -17.96 7.92 23.92
CA GLU A 136 -18.65 8.75 22.95
C GLU A 136 -18.83 7.90 21.67
N GLY A 137 -20.05 7.77 21.15
CA GLY A 137 -20.42 6.89 20.02
C GLY A 137 -19.74 7.24 18.69
N LEU A 138 -18.42 7.13 18.63
CA LEU A 138 -17.60 7.44 17.49
C LEU A 138 -17.63 6.31 16.47
N THR A 139 -17.70 6.70 15.21
CA THR A 139 -17.49 5.78 14.10
C THR A 139 -16.00 5.54 13.94
N CYS A 140 -15.59 4.27 13.89
CA CYS A 140 -14.22 3.90 13.63
C CYS A 140 -13.84 4.28 12.18
N PRO A 141 -12.76 5.06 11.97
CA PRO A 141 -12.32 5.49 10.63
C PRO A 141 -11.51 4.41 9.90
N PHE A 142 -11.24 3.28 10.55
CA PHE A 142 -10.46 2.19 10.02
C PHE A 142 -11.34 1.06 9.45
N PRO A 143 -10.86 0.29 8.46
CA PRO A 143 -9.59 0.46 7.74
C PRO A 143 -9.61 1.60 6.69
N ILE A 144 -8.46 2.25 6.47
CA ILE A 144 -8.31 3.28 5.43
C ILE A 144 -7.79 2.64 4.14
N HIS A 145 -8.67 2.55 3.13
CA HIS A 145 -8.34 2.02 1.83
C HIS A 145 -8.05 3.13 0.81
N GLY A 146 -7.07 2.89 -0.04
CA GLY A 146 -6.68 3.84 -1.09
C GLY A 146 -7.71 3.87 -2.20
N ALA A 147 -8.25 5.04 -2.45
CA ALA A 147 -9.15 5.36 -3.56
C ALA A 147 -8.52 6.39 -4.51
N SER A 148 -9.15 6.66 -5.65
CA SER A 148 -8.64 7.62 -6.64
C SER A 148 -8.40 9.02 -6.06
N VAL A 149 -9.09 9.40 -4.97
CA VAL A 149 -8.91 10.68 -4.27
C VAL A 149 -7.67 10.73 -3.37
N ASN A 150 -7.15 9.59 -2.93
CA ASN A 150 -5.93 9.53 -2.12
C ASN A 150 -4.73 9.83 -3.01
N ARG A 151 -4.25 11.07 -2.98
CA ARG A 151 -3.19 11.57 -3.86
C ARG A 151 -2.25 12.49 -3.08
N PRO A 152 -0.97 12.61 -3.48
CA PRO A 152 -0.39 11.97 -4.67
C PRO A 152 -0.02 10.49 -4.40
N ARG A 153 0.46 9.76 -5.40
CA ARG A 153 0.84 8.34 -5.27
C ARG A 153 2.34 8.15 -5.31
N TRP A 154 2.86 7.20 -4.54
CA TRP A 154 4.27 6.81 -4.60
C TRP A 154 4.45 5.37 -5.02
N HIS A 155 5.32 5.11 -5.98
CA HIS A 155 5.78 3.75 -6.23
C HIS A 155 6.59 3.26 -5.01
N PRO A 156 6.28 2.09 -4.41
CA PRO A 156 6.93 1.65 -3.17
C PRO A 156 8.46 1.60 -3.25
N TYR A 157 9.01 1.19 -4.39
CA TYR A 157 10.46 1.18 -4.64
C TYR A 157 11.06 2.60 -4.55
N HIS A 158 10.53 3.58 -5.30
CA HIS A 158 11.06 4.94 -5.31
C HIS A 158 10.93 5.59 -3.93
N ALA A 159 9.77 5.41 -3.30
CA ALA A 159 9.48 5.92 -1.96
C ALA A 159 10.56 5.50 -0.95
N PHE A 160 10.92 4.21 -0.95
CA PHE A 160 11.91 3.66 -0.04
C PHE A 160 13.36 3.98 -0.44
N ALA A 161 13.69 3.85 -1.73
CA ALA A 161 15.06 3.94 -2.22
C ALA A 161 15.58 5.38 -2.32
N TYR A 162 14.72 6.34 -2.64
CA TYR A 162 15.13 7.69 -3.02
C TYR A 162 14.48 8.81 -2.20
N TYR A 163 13.35 8.55 -1.54
CA TYR A 163 12.55 9.60 -0.88
C TYR A 163 12.36 9.38 0.62
N HIS A 164 13.09 8.44 1.23
CA HIS A 164 13.09 8.22 2.68
C HIS A 164 11.69 7.93 3.27
N ILE A 165 10.80 7.31 2.49
CA ILE A 165 9.46 6.92 2.93
C ILE A 165 9.47 5.45 3.37
N PHE A 166 9.60 5.26 4.68
CA PHE A 166 9.59 3.97 5.34
C PHE A 166 9.27 4.12 6.83
N ARG A 167 8.80 3.04 7.47
CA ARG A 167 8.76 3.01 8.93
C ARG A 167 10.11 2.57 9.47
N ASP A 168 10.61 1.44 8.96
CA ASP A 168 11.85 0.81 9.38
C ASP A 168 12.76 0.53 8.17
N ARG A 169 14.08 0.69 8.32
CA ARG A 169 15.05 0.41 7.23
C ARG A 169 15.12 -1.05 6.81
N TYR A 170 14.62 -1.97 7.64
CA TYR A 170 14.63 -3.40 7.37
C TYR A 170 13.31 -3.93 6.80
N GLU A 171 12.29 -3.09 6.61
CA GLU A 171 10.94 -3.53 6.23
C GLU A 171 10.87 -4.21 4.84
N ARG A 172 11.75 -3.83 3.91
CA ARG A 172 11.73 -4.27 2.51
C ARG A 172 13.16 -4.52 1.96
N LYS A 173 13.29 -5.49 1.05
CA LYS A 173 14.48 -5.63 0.18
C LYS A 173 14.31 -4.74 -1.05
N ILE A 174 15.24 -3.81 -1.25
CA ILE A 174 15.33 -3.07 -2.51
C ILE A 174 16.11 -3.94 -3.51
N PRO A 175 15.52 -4.32 -4.66
CA PRO A 175 16.31 -4.90 -5.73
C PRO A 175 17.35 -3.88 -6.24
N PRO A 176 18.51 -4.31 -6.77
CA PRO A 176 19.56 -3.38 -7.21
C PRO A 176 19.10 -2.38 -8.28
N ASN A 177 18.11 -2.78 -9.08
CA ASN A 177 17.54 -1.97 -10.14
C ASN A 177 16.08 -1.65 -9.81
N PRO A 178 15.58 -0.45 -10.20
CA PRO A 178 14.16 -0.17 -10.12
C PRO A 178 13.37 -1.22 -10.90
N PRO A 179 12.18 -1.61 -10.41
CA PRO A 179 11.31 -2.49 -11.17
C PRO A 179 11.01 -1.81 -12.50
N GLN A 180 11.09 -2.59 -13.58
CA GLN A 180 10.65 -2.12 -14.88
C GLN A 180 9.18 -1.75 -14.77
N SER A 181 8.79 -0.60 -15.36
CA SER A 181 7.38 -0.28 -15.55
C SER A 181 6.70 -1.50 -16.18
N GLY A 182 5.62 -1.96 -15.53
CA GLY A 182 4.84 -3.06 -16.07
C GLY A 182 4.34 -2.73 -17.48
N CYS A 183 4.03 -3.75 -18.27
CA CYS A 183 3.40 -3.55 -19.58
C CYS A 183 2.01 -2.91 -19.50
N VAL A 184 1.41 -2.87 -18.30
CA VAL A 184 0.11 -2.25 -18.02
C VAL A 184 0.24 -1.39 -16.76
N GLU A 185 0.00 -0.10 -16.92
CA GLU A 185 -0.20 0.85 -15.83
C GLU A 185 -1.69 1.11 -15.72
N ASP A 186 -2.24 1.10 -14.51
CA ASP A 186 -3.67 1.25 -14.28
C ASP A 186 -4.03 2.47 -13.42
N GLY A 187 -5.26 2.96 -13.57
CA GLY A 187 -5.79 4.09 -12.82
C GLY A 187 -6.03 3.81 -11.33
N MET A 188 -5.98 2.54 -10.90
CA MET A 188 -6.09 2.18 -9.48
C MET A 188 -4.78 2.54 -8.76
N ASP A 189 -3.65 2.17 -9.37
CA ASP A 189 -2.30 2.48 -8.91
C ASP A 189 -1.95 3.97 -9.15
N TRP A 190 -2.31 4.50 -10.31
CA TRP A 190 -2.00 5.86 -10.74
C TRP A 190 -3.27 6.60 -11.22
N PRO A 191 -4.06 7.16 -10.31
CA PRO A 191 -5.31 7.85 -10.63
C PRO A 191 -5.19 8.97 -11.69
N GLU A 192 -4.01 9.55 -11.84
CA GLU A 192 -3.70 10.53 -12.87
C GLU A 192 -3.76 9.98 -14.31
N LEU A 193 -3.66 8.66 -14.51
CA LEU A 193 -3.82 8.04 -15.83
C LEU A 193 -5.27 8.18 -16.32
N ASP A 194 -6.24 8.10 -15.41
CA ASP A 194 -7.65 8.34 -15.73
C ASP A 194 -7.90 9.84 -15.99
N ASP A 195 -7.24 10.74 -15.26
CA ASP A 195 -7.31 12.18 -15.56
C ASP A 195 -6.72 12.48 -16.94
N ARG A 196 -5.59 11.87 -17.31
CA ARG A 196 -5.04 12.02 -18.66
C ARG A 196 -6.02 11.55 -19.72
N ARG A 197 -6.77 10.46 -19.48
CA ARG A 197 -7.82 10.00 -20.40
C ARG A 197 -8.93 11.04 -20.52
N ILE A 198 -9.38 11.61 -19.41
CA ILE A 198 -10.35 12.72 -19.39
C ILE A 198 -9.85 13.91 -20.23
N LEU A 199 -8.61 14.34 -20.01
CA LEU A 199 -8.03 15.47 -20.72
C LEU A 199 -7.88 15.21 -22.22
N LEU A 200 -7.56 13.97 -22.62
CA LEU A 200 -7.53 13.59 -24.03
C LEU A 200 -8.92 13.64 -24.67
N LEU A 201 -9.99 13.36 -23.91
CA LEU A 201 -11.36 13.33 -24.42
C LEU A 201 -12.08 14.68 -24.38
N GLY A 202 -11.59 15.65 -23.59
CA GLY A 202 -12.26 16.95 -23.38
C GLY A 202 -12.43 17.85 -24.61
N GLY A 203 -11.81 17.51 -25.74
CA GLY A 203 -12.01 18.19 -27.02
C GLY A 203 -12.86 17.41 -28.03
N PHE A 204 -13.40 16.25 -27.63
CA PHE A 204 -14.13 15.35 -28.52
C PHE A 204 -15.61 15.27 -28.14
N SER A 205 -16.45 15.18 -29.17
CA SER A 205 -17.88 14.93 -29.03
C SER A 205 -18.27 13.60 -29.69
N ASN A 206 -19.34 13.00 -29.21
CA ASN A 206 -19.96 11.85 -29.84
C ASN A 206 -20.61 12.23 -31.19
N PRO A 207 -21.09 11.26 -32.00
CA PRO A 207 -21.76 11.53 -33.27
C PRO A 207 -23.02 12.41 -33.18
N GLN A 208 -23.60 12.55 -31.99
CA GLN A 208 -24.75 13.40 -31.69
C GLN A 208 -24.34 14.84 -31.32
N GLY A 209 -23.04 15.14 -31.25
CA GLY A 209 -22.49 16.44 -30.91
C GLY A 209 -22.34 16.69 -29.40
N GLU A 210 -22.67 15.71 -28.56
CA GLU A 210 -22.53 15.83 -27.11
C GLU A 210 -21.08 15.56 -26.70
N PRO A 211 -20.50 16.37 -25.80
CA PRO A 211 -19.11 16.20 -25.39
C PRO A 211 -18.94 14.88 -24.62
N TYR A 212 -17.82 14.18 -24.85
CA TYR A 212 -17.51 12.96 -24.10
C TYR A 212 -17.22 13.22 -22.62
N VAL A 213 -16.77 14.43 -22.29
CA VAL A 213 -16.45 14.86 -20.92
C VAL A 213 -17.00 16.26 -20.71
N SER A 214 -17.58 16.53 -19.55
CA SER A 214 -18.06 17.87 -19.21
C SER A 214 -16.90 18.84 -18.94
N ASP A 215 -17.15 20.13 -19.12
CA ASP A 215 -16.17 21.18 -18.82
C ASP A 215 -15.71 21.14 -17.35
N ASP A 216 -16.63 20.85 -16.42
CA ASP A 216 -16.35 20.72 -14.99
C ASP A 216 -15.41 19.53 -14.70
N GLU A 217 -15.64 18.38 -15.35
CA GLU A 217 -14.81 17.20 -15.18
C GLU A 217 -13.42 17.41 -15.80
N TYR A 218 -13.36 18.07 -16.96
CA TYR A 218 -12.10 18.46 -17.61
C TYR A 218 -11.29 19.43 -16.74
N ALA A 219 -11.93 20.45 -16.19
CA ALA A 219 -11.29 21.41 -15.28
C ALA A 219 -10.79 20.70 -14.01
N ALA A 220 -11.60 19.82 -13.42
CA ALA A 220 -11.20 19.07 -12.23
C ALA A 220 -10.02 18.11 -12.52
N ALA A 221 -10.01 17.43 -13.68
CA ALA A 221 -8.88 16.60 -14.10
C ALA A 221 -7.60 17.42 -14.32
N THR A 222 -7.74 18.64 -14.87
CA THR A 222 -6.62 19.57 -15.09
C THR A 222 -5.96 19.97 -13.77
N GLU A 223 -6.72 20.12 -12.69
CA GLU A 223 -6.13 20.38 -11.36
C GLU A 223 -5.56 19.11 -10.73
N ARG A 224 -6.27 17.98 -10.80
CA ARG A 224 -5.84 16.72 -10.19
C ARG A 224 -4.52 16.18 -10.76
N ILE A 225 -4.28 16.35 -12.06
CA ILE A 225 -3.06 15.85 -12.72
C ILE A 225 -1.79 16.58 -12.27
N LYS A 226 -1.91 17.77 -11.66
CA LYS A 226 -0.78 18.50 -11.08
C LYS A 226 -0.29 17.88 -9.77
N ASN A 227 -1.14 17.13 -9.07
CA ASN A 227 -0.82 16.49 -7.80
C ASN A 227 -0.28 15.07 -8.01
N ILE A 228 0.90 14.98 -8.62
CA ILE A 228 1.63 13.74 -8.90
C ILE A 228 3.04 13.78 -8.33
N THR A 229 3.64 12.62 -8.08
CA THR A 229 5.03 12.53 -7.57
C THR A 229 6.01 12.17 -8.68
N PRO A 230 7.33 12.33 -8.45
CA PRO A 230 8.38 11.84 -9.34
C PRO A 230 8.30 10.36 -9.73
N SER A 231 7.56 9.56 -8.98
CA SER A 231 7.36 8.14 -9.31
C SER A 231 6.21 7.86 -10.26
N SER A 232 5.40 8.88 -10.58
CA SER A 232 4.28 8.79 -11.50
C SER A 232 4.75 8.49 -12.93
N PRO A 233 4.03 7.64 -13.68
CA PRO A 233 4.27 7.46 -15.12
C PRO A 233 4.07 8.72 -15.96
N LEU A 234 3.30 9.68 -15.43
CA LEU A 234 3.05 10.96 -16.09
C LEU A 234 4.02 12.05 -15.64
N TRP A 235 4.93 11.74 -14.71
CA TRP A 235 5.94 12.69 -14.27
C TRP A 235 6.86 13.08 -15.43
N ARG A 236 6.98 14.39 -15.66
CA ARG A 236 7.99 14.97 -16.53
C ARG A 236 8.93 15.80 -15.65
N PRO A 237 10.25 15.56 -15.68
CA PRO A 237 11.19 16.46 -15.03
C PRO A 237 10.96 17.87 -15.58
N PRO A 238 10.97 18.92 -14.74
CA PRO A 238 10.99 20.29 -15.26
C PRO A 238 12.19 20.43 -16.20
N GLU A 239 11.95 20.93 -17.42
CA GLU A 239 13.01 21.24 -18.37
C GLU A 239 13.99 22.23 -17.70
N ILE A 240 15.28 21.87 -17.70
CA ILE A 240 16.38 22.67 -17.13
C ILE A 240 16.74 23.80 -18.09
#